data_AF-A0A2V6X7Z9-F1
#
_entry.id   AF-A0A2V6X7Z9-F1
#
_cell.length_a   1.000
_cell.length_b   1.000
_cell.length_c   1.000
_cell.angle_alpha   90.00
_cell.angle_beta   90.00
_cell.angle_gamma   90.00
#
_symmetry.space_group_name_H-M   'P 1'
#
loop_
_entity.id
_entity.type
_entity.pdbx_description
1 polymer ?
#
loop_
_entity_poly.entity_id
_entity_poly.type
_entity_poly.pdbx_seq_one_letter_code
_entity_poly.pdbx_strand_id
1 'polypeptide(L)'
;MPTVNGVVLGGGSRFGGEAIWGVMRWLEERGQGFAAGPHVVPHVPGAFLFDLNVGDARARPTREMGYMAANAAAAGPVAEGNVGAGTGATVGKVYRLERSMRGGIGSASVRLGDVVVGAL
;
A
#
# COMPACT_ATOMS: atom_id res chain seq x y z
N MET A 1 -7.93 20.52 8.93
CA MET A 1 -8.17 20.07 7.54
C MET A 1 -7.72 18.62 7.43
N PRO A 2 -8.35 17.75 6.64
CA PRO A 2 -7.90 16.36 6.54
C PRO A 2 -6.54 16.35 5.81
N THR A 3 -5.59 15.63 6.40
CA THR A 3 -4.15 15.87 6.29
C THR A 3 -3.38 14.74 5.60
N VAL A 4 -4.05 13.85 4.88
CA VAL A 4 -3.42 12.63 4.34
C VAL A 4 -2.69 12.92 3.03
N ASN A 5 -1.41 12.59 2.98
CA ASN A 5 -0.55 12.81 1.81
C ASN A 5 -0.37 11.55 0.94
N GLY A 6 -0.74 10.39 1.47
CA GLY A 6 -0.67 9.10 0.79
C GLY A 6 -1.19 7.98 1.69
N VAL A 7 -1.36 6.79 1.14
CA VAL A 7 -1.81 5.60 1.90
C VAL A 7 -0.89 4.42 1.55
N VAL A 8 -0.53 3.61 2.54
CA VAL A 8 0.22 2.36 2.32
C VAL A 8 -0.67 1.15 2.48
N LEU A 9 -0.78 0.36 1.42
CA LEU A 9 -1.28 -1.01 1.50
C LEU A 9 -0.07 -1.94 1.41
N GLY A 10 0.05 -2.91 2.31
CA GLY A 10 1.19 -3.82 2.36
C GLY A 10 0.89 -5.22 2.87
N GLY A 11 1.86 -6.12 2.70
CA GLY A 11 1.89 -7.41 3.35
C GLY A 11 2.66 -7.38 4.68
N GLY A 12 3.09 -8.54 5.16
CA GLY A 12 3.96 -8.69 6.33
C GLY A 12 3.26 -8.48 7.68
N SER A 13 1.92 -8.41 7.73
CA SER A 13 1.17 -8.05 8.93
C SER A 13 1.71 -6.75 9.54
N ARG A 14 1.69 -6.60 10.87
CA ARG A 14 2.14 -5.37 11.55
C ARG A 14 3.59 -4.98 11.24
N PHE A 15 4.44 -5.93 10.87
CA PHE A 15 5.84 -5.66 10.49
C PHE A 15 5.95 -4.87 9.19
N GLY A 16 4.99 -5.02 8.27
CA GLY A 16 4.94 -4.24 7.02
C GLY A 16 4.79 -2.73 7.25
N GLY A 17 4.42 -2.31 8.47
CA GLY A 17 4.38 -0.92 8.89
C GLY A 17 5.67 -0.14 8.66
N GLU A 18 6.83 -0.80 8.55
CA GLU A 18 8.08 -0.13 8.17
C GLU A 18 8.00 0.60 6.83
N ALA A 19 7.17 0.12 5.89
CA ALA A 19 6.98 0.76 4.59
C ALA A 19 6.41 2.19 4.72
N ILE A 20 5.61 2.48 5.75
CA ILE A 20 5.06 3.83 5.99
C ILE A 20 6.18 4.85 6.14
N TRP A 21 7.23 4.52 6.91
CA TRP A 21 8.37 5.40 7.12
C TRP A 21 9.14 5.70 5.83
N GLY A 22 9.13 4.76 4.88
CA GLY A 22 9.71 4.96 3.55
C GLY A 22 8.96 6.00 2.74
N VAL A 23 7.62 5.88 2.74
CA VAL A 23 6.73 6.84 2.08
C VAL A 23 6.82 8.21 2.73
N MET A 24 6.86 8.28 4.07
CA MET A 24 7.04 9.54 4.78
C MET A 24 8.36 10.22 4.43
N ARG A 25 9.49 9.47 4.39
CA ARG A 25 10.78 10.01 3.94
C ARG A 25 10.67 10.59 2.52
N TRP A 26 10.07 9.86 1.59
CA TRP A 26 9.92 10.29 0.20
C TRP A 26 9.10 11.59 0.06
N LEU A 27 8.03 11.71 0.85
CA LEU A 27 7.15 12.89 0.88
C LEU A 27 7.84 14.10 1.51
N GLU A 28 8.53 13.91 2.64
CA GLU A 28 9.27 14.95 3.35
C GLU A 28 10.35 15.58 2.45
N GLU A 29 11.13 14.76 1.73
CA GLU A 29 12.13 15.22 0.75
C GLU A 29 11.55 16.11 -0.36
N ARG A 30 10.23 16.01 -0.60
CA ARG A 30 9.50 16.77 -1.63
C ARG A 30 8.65 17.90 -1.07
N GLY A 31 8.79 18.21 0.22
CA GLY A 31 8.01 19.24 0.88
C GLY A 31 6.50 18.90 0.95
N GLN A 32 6.13 17.63 0.90
CA GLN A 32 4.74 17.19 0.90
C GLN A 32 4.33 16.74 2.31
N GLY A 33 3.50 17.53 2.98
CA GLY A 33 3.05 17.21 4.32
C GLY A 33 2.20 18.31 4.95
N PHE A 34 1.76 18.08 6.18
CA PHE A 34 1.19 19.12 7.02
C PHE A 34 2.28 20.17 7.33
N ALA A 35 1.99 21.44 7.06
CA ALA A 35 2.92 22.53 7.35
C ALA A 35 3.03 22.75 8.87
N ALA A 36 4.22 22.49 9.40
CA ALA A 36 4.58 22.67 10.81
C ALA A 36 5.69 23.73 10.91
N GLY A 37 5.32 25.00 10.66
CA GLY A 37 6.28 26.10 10.58
C GLY A 37 7.17 25.97 9.33
N PRO A 38 8.51 25.94 9.47
CA PRO A 38 9.43 25.76 8.35
C PRO A 38 9.55 24.29 7.88
N HIS A 39 8.90 23.36 8.57
CA HIS A 39 8.95 21.92 8.30
C HIS A 39 7.64 21.41 7.73
N VAL A 40 7.69 20.23 7.11
CA VAL A 40 6.51 19.47 6.70
C VAL A 40 6.44 18.15 7.45
N VAL A 41 5.24 17.74 7.85
CA VAL A 41 4.99 16.47 8.54
C VAL A 41 4.04 15.65 7.67
N PRO A 42 4.54 14.67 6.90
CA PRO A 42 3.68 13.82 6.08
C PRO A 42 2.76 12.96 6.96
N HIS A 43 1.46 12.90 6.66
CA HIS A 43 0.57 11.92 7.31
C HIS A 43 0.20 10.81 6.33
N VAL A 44 0.57 9.59 6.71
CA VAL A 44 0.44 8.41 5.85
C VAL A 44 -0.14 7.26 6.68
N PRO A 45 -1.47 7.03 6.64
CA PRO A 45 -2.05 5.82 7.18
C PRO A 45 -1.59 4.59 6.39
N GLY A 46 -1.67 3.42 7.01
CA GLY A 46 -1.45 2.16 6.31
C GLY A 46 -2.24 1.00 6.87
N ALA A 47 -2.47 0.01 6.01
CA ALA A 47 -3.14 -1.24 6.33
C ALA A 47 -2.33 -2.41 5.78
N PHE A 48 -2.26 -3.49 6.55
CA PHE A 48 -1.37 -4.61 6.27
C PHE A 48 -2.10 -5.94 6.37
N LEU A 49 -2.08 -6.72 5.30
CA LEU A 49 -2.62 -8.06 5.32
C LEU A 49 -1.65 -9.05 5.97
N PHE A 50 -2.20 -10.15 6.47
CA PHE A 50 -1.41 -11.28 6.96
C PHE A 50 -1.11 -12.26 5.81
N ASP A 51 0.13 -12.24 5.32
CA ASP A 51 0.68 -13.15 4.31
C ASP A 51 1.93 -13.90 4.79
N LEU A 52 2.26 -13.85 6.09
CA LEU A 52 3.47 -14.48 6.64
C LEU A 52 3.53 -16.00 6.44
N ASN A 53 2.40 -16.64 6.12
CA ASN A 53 2.34 -18.06 5.80
C ASN A 53 2.54 -18.36 4.31
N VAL A 54 2.83 -17.35 3.49
CA VAL A 54 3.04 -17.46 2.04
C VAL A 54 4.52 -17.17 1.75
N GLY A 55 5.28 -18.21 1.37
CA GLY A 55 6.71 -18.07 1.11
C GLY A 55 7.52 -17.91 2.40
N ASP A 56 8.51 -17.01 2.39
CA ASP A 56 9.36 -16.73 3.56
C ASP A 56 8.74 -15.65 4.45
N ALA A 57 8.36 -16.02 5.68
CA ALA A 57 7.81 -15.11 6.69
C ALA A 57 8.76 -13.94 7.07
N ARG A 58 10.06 -14.04 6.75
CA ARG A 58 11.04 -12.99 7.00
C ARG A 58 11.11 -11.98 5.86
N ALA A 59 10.69 -12.33 4.65
CA ALA A 59 10.63 -11.47 3.48
C ALA A 59 9.41 -10.52 3.57
N ARG A 60 9.57 -9.42 4.29
CA ARG A 60 8.50 -8.47 4.62
C ARG A 60 8.78 -7.09 4.04
N PRO A 61 7.75 -6.24 3.80
CA PRO A 61 7.97 -4.88 3.33
C PRO A 61 8.92 -4.09 4.23
N THR A 62 9.90 -3.44 3.62
CA THR A 62 10.89 -2.60 4.32
C THR A 62 10.62 -1.12 4.09
N ARG A 63 11.32 -0.28 4.85
CA ARG A 63 11.35 1.17 4.62
C ARG A 63 11.76 1.51 3.19
N GLU A 64 12.77 0.83 2.65
CA GLU A 64 13.24 1.10 1.29
C GLU A 64 12.20 0.67 0.25
N MET A 65 11.52 -0.46 0.45
CA MET A 65 10.41 -0.86 -0.42
C MET A 65 9.26 0.17 -0.39
N GLY A 66 8.96 0.75 0.78
CA GLY A 66 7.98 1.84 0.90
C GLY A 66 8.39 3.10 0.13
N TYR A 67 9.66 3.51 0.24
CA TYR A 67 10.20 4.65 -0.52
C TYR A 67 10.12 4.41 -2.03
N MET A 68 10.53 3.22 -2.48
CA MET A 68 10.47 2.83 -3.89
C MET A 68 9.04 2.75 -4.41
N ALA A 69 8.09 2.27 -3.59
CA ALA A 69 6.67 2.26 -3.93
C ALA A 69 6.11 3.68 -4.10
N ALA A 70 6.44 4.61 -3.21
CA ALA A 70 6.06 6.02 -3.35
C ALA A 70 6.68 6.64 -4.61
N ASN A 71 7.94 6.34 -4.91
CA ASN A 71 8.61 6.83 -6.10
C ASN A 71 8.04 6.26 -7.41
N ALA A 72 7.53 5.03 -7.37
CA ALA A 72 6.90 4.38 -8.52
C ALA A 72 5.42 4.78 -8.71
N ALA A 73 4.82 5.48 -7.74
CA ALA A 73 3.42 5.90 -7.83
C ALA A 73 3.25 6.90 -8.97
N ALA A 74 2.33 6.59 -9.89
CA ALA A 74 2.06 7.41 -11.07
C ALA A 74 0.57 7.39 -11.41
N ALA A 75 0.11 8.44 -12.10
CA ALA A 75 -1.22 8.43 -12.70
C ALA A 75 -1.27 7.45 -13.88
N GLY A 76 -2.43 6.82 -14.10
CA GLY A 76 -2.65 5.92 -15.22
C GLY A 76 -3.15 4.54 -14.80
N PRO A 77 -2.98 3.52 -15.67
CA PRO A 77 -3.38 2.15 -15.37
C PRO A 77 -2.68 1.61 -14.11
N VAL A 78 -3.47 0.97 -13.25
CA VAL A 78 -2.97 0.29 -12.06
C VAL A 78 -2.52 -1.12 -12.43
N ALA A 79 -1.36 -1.54 -11.94
CA ALA A 79 -0.94 -2.93 -12.05
C ALA A 79 -1.80 -3.83 -11.15
N GLU A 80 -2.37 -4.89 -11.71
CA GLU A 80 -3.26 -5.83 -11.01
C GLU A 80 -2.61 -7.21 -10.82
N GLY A 81 -3.18 -8.03 -9.94
CA GLY A 81 -2.72 -9.38 -9.63
C GLY A 81 -1.70 -9.42 -8.49
N ASN A 82 -0.71 -10.32 -8.57
CA ASN A 82 0.27 -10.53 -7.50
C ASN A 82 1.42 -9.48 -7.53
N VAL A 83 1.06 -8.21 -7.42
CA VAL A 83 1.97 -7.06 -7.37
C VAL A 83 1.82 -6.30 -6.06
N GLY A 84 2.90 -5.66 -5.57
CA GLY A 84 2.85 -4.87 -4.33
C GLY A 84 2.29 -5.67 -3.15
N ALA A 85 1.28 -5.12 -2.45
CA ALA A 85 0.58 -5.80 -1.36
C ALA A 85 -0.11 -7.11 -1.80
N GLY A 86 -0.47 -7.24 -3.08
CA GLY A 86 -1.08 -8.44 -3.66
C GLY A 86 -0.14 -9.63 -3.80
N THR A 87 1.18 -9.45 -3.63
CA THR A 87 2.18 -10.50 -3.85
C THR A 87 1.93 -11.74 -2.98
N GLY A 88 1.65 -11.54 -1.69
CA GLY A 88 1.33 -12.61 -0.73
C GLY A 88 -0.18 -12.82 -0.51
N ALA A 89 -1.04 -12.11 -1.24
CA ALA A 89 -2.47 -12.12 -1.00
C ALA A 89 -3.11 -13.48 -1.34
N THR A 90 -4.02 -13.93 -0.47
CA THR A 90 -4.74 -15.21 -0.58
C THR A 90 -6.17 -15.07 -0.11
N VAL A 91 -7.09 -15.78 -0.77
CA VAL A 91 -8.54 -15.74 -0.51
C VAL A 91 -9.11 -17.15 -0.33
N GLY A 92 -10.29 -17.27 0.29
CA GLY A 92 -10.97 -18.55 0.45
C GLY A 92 -10.33 -19.49 1.49
N LYS A 93 -10.12 -19.00 2.73
CA LYS A 93 -9.36 -19.71 3.78
C LYS A 93 -10.20 -20.59 4.72
N VAL A 94 -11.47 -20.85 4.41
CA VAL A 94 -12.36 -21.68 5.26
C VAL A 94 -11.75 -23.06 5.52
N TYR A 95 -11.09 -23.66 4.51
CA TYR A 95 -10.39 -24.94 4.60
C TYR A 95 -8.87 -24.79 4.73
N ARG A 96 -8.42 -23.76 5.46
CA ARG A 96 -7.01 -23.42 5.69
C ARG A 96 -6.28 -22.96 4.42
N LEU A 97 -4.97 -22.75 4.53
CA LEU A 97 -4.16 -22.10 3.49
C LEU A 97 -3.91 -23.02 2.29
N GLU A 98 -3.80 -24.32 2.54
CA GLU A 98 -3.55 -25.37 1.55
C GLU A 98 -4.67 -25.47 0.51
N ARG A 99 -5.87 -24.99 0.85
CA ARG A 99 -7.04 -24.90 -0.04
C ARG A 99 -7.41 -23.46 -0.42
N SER A 100 -6.58 -22.49 -0.04
CA SER A 100 -6.78 -21.10 -0.46
C SER A 100 -6.38 -20.90 -1.92
N MET A 101 -6.88 -19.83 -2.53
CA MET A 101 -6.47 -19.41 -3.87
C MET A 101 -5.59 -18.17 -3.80
N ARG A 102 -4.76 -17.98 -4.83
CA ARG A 102 -4.07 -16.70 -5.05
C ARG A 102 -5.11 -15.57 -5.13
N GLY A 103 -4.92 -14.53 -4.34
CA GLY A 103 -5.57 -13.25 -4.51
C GLY A 103 -4.68 -12.28 -5.29
N GLY A 104 -4.88 -10.98 -5.11
CA GLY A 104 -4.05 -9.94 -5.71
C GLY A 104 -4.63 -8.54 -5.49
N ILE A 105 -3.96 -7.54 -6.06
CA ILE A 105 -4.52 -6.21 -6.29
C ILE A 105 -5.54 -6.28 -7.42
N GLY A 106 -6.62 -5.52 -7.30
CA GLY A 106 -7.54 -5.24 -8.40
C GLY A 106 -7.91 -3.76 -8.39
N SER A 107 -8.37 -3.23 -9.50
CA SER A 107 -8.85 -1.86 -9.60
C SER A 107 -10.08 -1.79 -10.49
N ALA A 108 -11.01 -0.93 -10.12
CA ALA A 108 -12.21 -0.67 -10.91
C ALA A 108 -12.55 0.80 -10.84
N SER A 109 -13.20 1.33 -11.87
CA SER A 109 -13.78 2.66 -11.80
C SER A 109 -15.08 2.74 -12.56
N VAL A 110 -15.92 3.70 -12.16
CA VAL A 110 -17.16 4.04 -12.86
C VAL A 110 -17.26 5.56 -12.94
N ARG A 111 -17.75 6.06 -14.08
CA ARG A 111 -18.06 7.47 -14.28
C ARG A 111 -19.57 7.67 -14.23
N LEU A 112 -20.00 8.64 -13.44
CA LEU A 112 -21.39 9.09 -13.33
C LEU A 112 -21.44 10.60 -13.59
N GLY A 113 -21.78 10.99 -14.83
CA GLY A 113 -21.65 12.38 -15.27
C GLY A 113 -20.19 12.86 -15.16
N ASP A 114 -19.97 13.92 -14.39
CA ASP A 114 -18.65 14.51 -14.16
C ASP A 114 -17.86 13.86 -13.02
N VAL A 115 -18.48 12.93 -12.27
CA VAL A 115 -17.85 12.26 -11.12
C VAL A 115 -17.25 10.91 -11.54
N VAL A 116 -16.04 10.63 -11.07
CA VAL A 116 -15.41 9.30 -11.19
C VAL A 116 -15.25 8.70 -9.80
N VAL A 117 -15.74 7.47 -9.62
CA VAL A 117 -15.51 6.66 -8.42
C VAL A 117 -14.54 5.55 -8.79
N GLY A 118 -13.46 5.44 -8.02
CA GLY A 118 -12.44 4.40 -8.16
C GLY A 118 -12.40 3.49 -6.94
N ALA A 119 -12.06 2.23 -7.18
CA ALA A 119 -11.71 1.24 -6.18
C ALA A 119 -10.34 0.63 -6.51
N LEU A 120 -9.61 0.31 -5.45
CA LEU A 120 -8.32 -0.37 -5.44
C LEU A 120 -8.33 -1.42 -4.32
#